data_AF-A0A7S0I5B5-F1
#
_entry.id   AF-A0A7S0I5B5-F1
#
_cell.length_a   1.000
_cell.length_b   1.000
_cell.length_c   1.000
_cell.angle_alpha   90.00
_cell.angle_beta   90.00
_cell.angle_gamma   90.00
#
_symmetry.space_group_name_H-M   'P 1'
#
loop_
_entity.id
_entity.type
_entity.pdbx_description
1 polymer ?
#
loop_
_entity_poly.entity_id
_entity_poly.type
_entity_poly.pdbx_seq_one_letter_code
_entity_poly.pdbx_strand_id
1 'polypeptide(L)'
;QQQKQQRQQQQQKQKQHQHQRKLQRLNPNSWGRRGWAMLRNSKGKIARQEAPFNDKGLWNEYMPFTDHQDREPEDVNEEPDHSRHAVYRHNQFGITPAPNSWPLHIDDYHSPVKPQEYLQKRVELMKTFYEARIPYYGRLNEVFKISVLVLGLIAAIFAQYSLVAFVTIVTGLASSFTAWSEFSDKASKIDRYSSAVCSLKKLHTKWHSLDDVSKQSKGATRMLVMEAEAIFSEEQHSWASSMFVLEPEPAVIDADGDGVISEAEARAAAK
;
A
#
# COMPACT_ATOMS: atom_id res chain seq x y z
N GLN A 1 -37.09 36.82 47.61
CA GLN A 1 -37.82 35.91 46.68
C GLN A 1 -37.14 35.75 45.32
N GLN A 2 -36.62 36.82 44.71
CA GLN A 2 -35.90 36.76 43.42
C GLN A 2 -34.76 35.72 43.34
N GLN A 3 -33.96 35.57 44.40
CA GLN A 3 -32.84 34.64 44.40
C GLN A 3 -33.27 33.15 44.33
N LYS A 4 -34.44 32.80 44.90
CA LYS A 4 -34.99 31.44 44.78
C LYS A 4 -35.47 31.17 43.35
N GLN A 5 -36.03 32.18 42.69
CA GLN A 5 -36.50 32.11 41.30
C GLN A 5 -35.33 31.90 40.33
N GLN A 6 -34.21 32.60 40.53
CA GLN A 6 -33.01 32.41 39.71
C GLN A 6 -32.41 30.99 39.85
N ARG A 7 -32.37 30.43 41.07
CA ARG A 7 -31.86 29.07 41.28
C ARG A 7 -32.72 28.01 40.59
N GLN A 8 -34.05 28.19 40.58
CA GLN A 8 -34.95 27.27 39.88
C GLN A 8 -34.75 27.31 38.36
N GLN A 9 -34.56 28.50 37.78
CA GLN A 9 -34.28 28.64 36.34
C GLN A 9 -32.94 27.98 35.94
N GLN A 10 -31.90 28.13 36.77
CA GLN A 10 -30.62 27.48 36.50
C GLN A 10 -30.71 25.95 36.54
N GLN A 11 -31.46 25.39 37.51
CA GLN A 11 -31.67 23.94 37.59
C GLN A 11 -32.44 23.39 36.38
N GLN A 12 -33.44 24.11 35.87
CA GLN A 12 -34.16 23.70 34.67
C GLN A 12 -33.27 23.71 33.43
N LYS A 13 -32.44 24.74 33.25
CA LYS A 13 -31.47 24.80 32.15
C LYS A 13 -30.48 23.64 32.21
N GLN A 14 -29.98 23.29 33.39
CA GLN A 14 -29.08 22.15 33.53
C GLN A 14 -29.74 20.82 33.16
N LYS A 15 -31.00 20.60 33.58
CA LYS A 15 -31.76 19.39 33.22
C LYS A 15 -32.00 19.28 31.71
N GLN A 16 -32.37 20.38 31.06
CA GLN A 16 -32.53 20.42 29.60
C GLN A 16 -31.21 20.11 28.87
N HIS A 17 -30.10 20.69 29.34
CA HIS A 17 -28.79 20.45 28.74
C HIS A 17 -28.30 19.01 28.90
N GLN A 18 -28.59 18.38 30.05
CA GLN A 18 -28.31 16.95 30.27
C GLN A 18 -29.18 16.05 29.39
N HIS A 19 -30.44 16.40 29.18
CA HIS A 19 -31.34 15.63 28.32
C HIS A 19 -30.91 15.69 26.85
N GLN A 20 -30.55 16.88 26.34
CA GLN A 20 -29.99 17.04 24.99
C GLN A 20 -28.69 16.25 24.79
N ARG A 21 -27.80 16.22 25.79
CA ARG A 21 -26.57 15.41 25.74
C ARG A 21 -26.85 13.90 25.70
N LYS A 22 -27.89 13.42 26.38
CA LYS A 22 -28.29 12.00 26.30
C LYS A 22 -28.82 11.63 24.92
N LEU A 23 -29.62 12.50 24.30
CA LEU A 23 -30.15 12.26 22.95
C LEU A 23 -29.05 12.27 21.87
N GLN A 24 -28.03 13.12 22.01
CA GLN A 24 -26.89 13.11 21.08
C GLN A 24 -26.04 11.83 21.14
N ARG A 25 -26.08 11.08 22.25
CA ARG A 25 -25.36 9.79 22.38
C ARG A 25 -26.05 8.62 21.66
N LEU A 26 -27.31 8.77 21.28
CA LEU A 26 -28.12 7.73 20.63
C LEU A 26 -28.30 7.99 19.13
N ASN A 27 -27.39 8.72 18.48
CA ASN A 27 -27.47 8.96 17.04
C ASN A 27 -26.87 7.77 16.25
N PRO A 28 -27.69 6.95 15.55
CA PRO A 28 -27.25 5.76 14.84
C PRO A 28 -26.27 6.05 13.69
N ASN A 29 -26.19 7.30 13.22
CA ASN A 29 -25.26 7.73 12.18
C ASN A 29 -23.79 7.81 12.65
N SER A 30 -23.50 7.63 13.94
CA SER A 30 -22.12 7.59 14.47
C SER A 30 -21.43 6.23 14.27
N TRP A 31 -22.20 5.14 14.16
CA TRP A 31 -21.66 3.80 13.91
C TRP A 31 -21.08 3.67 12.51
N GLY A 32 -21.73 4.29 11.51
CA GLY A 32 -21.21 4.38 10.15
C GLY A 32 -19.84 5.07 10.08
N ARG A 33 -19.63 6.17 10.81
CA ARG A 33 -18.34 6.89 10.80
C ARG A 33 -17.20 6.08 11.43
N ARG A 34 -17.47 5.28 12.48
CA ARG A 34 -16.46 4.40 13.09
C ARG A 34 -16.11 3.21 12.17
N GLY A 35 -17.10 2.60 11.53
CA GLY A 35 -16.87 1.56 10.52
C GLY A 35 -16.07 2.08 9.31
N TRP A 36 -16.45 3.25 8.78
CA TRP A 36 -15.72 3.91 7.70
C TRP A 36 -14.32 4.37 8.08
N ALA A 37 -14.09 4.80 9.33
CA ALA A 37 -12.76 5.13 9.83
C ALA A 37 -11.87 3.87 9.95
N MET A 38 -12.43 2.72 10.35
CA MET A 38 -11.70 1.44 10.34
C MET A 38 -11.37 0.96 8.91
N LEU A 39 -12.30 1.08 7.96
CA LEU A 39 -12.04 0.75 6.54
C LEU A 39 -11.03 1.71 5.89
N ARG A 40 -11.05 3.01 6.21
CA ARG A 40 -10.04 3.97 5.73
C ARG A 40 -8.66 3.74 6.36
N ASN A 41 -8.59 3.42 7.65
CA ASN A 41 -7.32 3.05 8.29
C ASN A 41 -6.79 1.69 7.81
N SER A 42 -7.66 0.80 7.33
CA SER A 42 -7.27 -0.43 6.62
C SER A 42 -6.63 -0.10 5.27
N LYS A 43 -7.25 0.75 4.44
CA LYS A 43 -6.66 1.18 3.16
C LYS A 43 -5.33 1.91 3.33
N GLY A 44 -5.19 2.74 4.36
CA GLY A 44 -3.91 3.40 4.68
C GLY A 44 -2.82 2.43 5.16
N LYS A 45 -3.18 1.30 5.79
CA LYS A 45 -2.24 0.23 6.14
C LYS A 45 -1.87 -0.62 4.93
N ILE A 46 -2.79 -0.85 4.00
CA ILE A 46 -2.53 -1.61 2.76
C ILE A 46 -1.66 -0.79 1.80
N ALA A 47 -2.00 0.47 1.54
CA ALA A 47 -1.17 1.36 0.70
C ALA A 47 0.20 1.66 1.33
N ARG A 48 0.33 1.69 2.67
CA ARG A 48 1.64 1.79 3.36
C ARG A 48 2.39 0.46 3.44
N GLN A 49 1.74 -0.69 3.24
CA GLN A 49 2.38 -2.02 3.11
C GLN A 49 2.84 -2.33 1.68
N GLU A 50 2.30 -1.61 0.69
CA GLU A 50 2.78 -1.65 -0.69
C GLU A 50 4.04 -0.81 -0.90
N ALA A 51 4.34 0.14 0.00
CA ALA A 51 5.65 0.78 0.04
C ALA A 51 6.71 -0.23 0.53
N PRO A 52 7.82 -0.42 -0.20
CA PRO A 52 8.69 -1.57 0.03
C PRO A 52 9.44 -1.65 1.38
N PHE A 53 9.34 -0.65 2.26
CA PHE A 53 10.26 -0.47 3.39
C PHE A 53 9.63 -0.19 4.77
N ASN A 54 8.34 -0.47 4.98
CA ASN A 54 7.68 -0.13 6.24
C ASN A 54 7.44 -1.34 7.16
N ASP A 55 8.53 -2.02 7.55
CA ASP A 55 8.45 -2.99 8.64
C ASP A 55 8.55 -2.30 10.00
N LYS A 56 7.47 -2.35 10.78
CA LYS A 56 7.24 -1.53 11.97
C LYS A 56 8.09 -1.92 13.17
N GLY A 57 8.88 -2.98 13.06
CA GLY A 57 9.84 -3.41 14.08
C GLY A 57 11.18 -2.67 14.02
N LEU A 58 11.56 -2.10 12.87
CA LEU A 58 12.90 -1.53 12.68
C LEU A 58 12.96 -0.01 12.82
N TRP A 59 11.84 0.71 12.76
CA TRP A 59 11.82 2.19 12.76
C TRP A 59 11.70 2.82 14.14
N ASN A 60 11.24 2.10 15.17
CA ASN A 60 11.10 2.66 16.52
C ASN A 60 12.45 2.86 17.25
N GLU A 61 13.54 2.36 16.68
CA GLU A 61 14.90 2.53 17.22
C GLU A 61 15.71 3.60 16.46
N TYR A 62 15.16 4.21 15.41
CA TYR A 62 15.85 5.29 14.67
C TYR A 62 15.34 6.67 15.09
N MET A 63 16.25 7.38 15.76
CA MET A 63 16.34 8.80 16.10
C MET A 63 15.02 9.60 16.23
N PRO A 64 14.72 10.19 17.40
CA PRO A 64 13.90 11.38 17.38
C PRO A 64 14.59 12.38 16.46
N PHE A 65 13.86 12.93 15.49
CA PHE A 65 14.29 14.11 14.76
C PHE A 65 14.49 15.20 15.81
N THR A 66 15.73 15.34 16.30
CA THR A 66 16.11 16.44 17.17
C THR A 66 16.08 17.66 16.29
N ASP A 67 14.94 18.32 16.33
CA ASP A 67 14.78 19.68 15.86
C ASP A 67 15.85 20.50 16.60
N HIS A 68 16.95 20.82 15.93
CA HIS A 68 17.90 21.81 16.40
C HIS A 68 17.31 23.21 16.14
N GLN A 69 16.13 23.47 16.70
CA GLN A 69 15.68 24.77 17.21
C GLN A 69 16.18 24.82 18.65
N ASP A 70 17.04 25.72 19.13
CA ASP A 70 17.26 27.11 18.77
C ASP A 70 18.75 27.43 19.03
N ARG A 71 19.54 27.59 17.98
CA ARG A 71 20.82 28.29 18.10
C ARG A 71 20.59 29.69 17.58
N GLU A 72 20.61 30.67 18.49
CA GLU A 72 20.46 32.08 18.14
C GLU A 72 21.41 32.44 17.00
N PRO A 73 20.94 33.19 15.99
CA PRO A 73 21.75 33.58 14.85
C PRO A 73 22.86 34.50 15.34
N GLU A 74 24.10 33.99 15.36
CA GLU A 74 25.25 34.87 15.38
C GLU A 74 25.24 35.71 14.10
N ASP A 75 25.36 37.01 14.30
CA ASP A 75 25.25 38.08 13.31
C ASP A 75 26.46 38.05 12.38
N VAL A 76 26.47 37.11 11.44
CA VAL A 76 27.51 36.98 10.42
C VAL A 76 26.94 37.50 9.10
N ASN A 77 27.44 38.67 8.69
CA ASN A 77 27.30 39.26 7.35
C ASN A 77 27.99 38.37 6.29
N GLU A 78 27.57 37.12 6.15
CA GLU A 78 27.95 36.24 5.06
C GLU A 78 26.85 36.31 3.99
N GLU A 79 27.22 36.89 2.85
CA GLU A 79 26.46 36.90 1.61
C GLU A 79 25.89 35.48 1.36
N PRO A 80 24.57 35.32 1.12
CA PRO A 80 23.96 34.01 0.99
C PRO A 80 24.56 33.29 -0.22
N ASP A 81 25.44 32.33 0.07
CA ASP A 81 26.11 31.50 -0.92
C ASP A 81 25.07 30.63 -1.64
N HIS A 82 24.52 31.16 -2.73
CA HIS A 82 23.60 30.48 -3.63
C HIS A 82 24.23 29.27 -4.35
N SER A 83 25.53 28.97 -4.13
CA SER A 83 26.14 27.71 -4.57
C SER A 83 25.77 26.50 -3.68
N ARG A 84 25.04 26.72 -2.58
CA ARG A 84 24.51 25.69 -1.67
C ARG A 84 23.07 25.26 -1.97
N HIS A 85 22.64 25.30 -3.23
CA HIS A 85 21.60 24.34 -3.59
C HIS A 85 22.22 22.97 -3.36
N ALA A 86 21.59 22.14 -2.51
CA ALA A 86 21.85 20.72 -2.45
C ALA A 86 21.42 20.12 -3.80
N VAL A 87 22.19 20.42 -4.85
CA VAL A 87 22.20 19.68 -6.09
C VAL A 87 22.38 18.26 -5.62
N TYR A 88 21.38 17.42 -5.89
CA TYR A 88 21.43 16.00 -5.60
C TYR A 88 22.60 15.43 -6.38
N ARG A 89 23.78 15.48 -5.76
CA ARG A 89 25.04 14.98 -6.33
C ARG A 89 24.85 13.48 -6.36
N HIS A 90 24.43 12.95 -7.51
CA HIS A 90 24.62 11.54 -7.79
C HIS A 90 26.09 11.25 -7.49
N ASN A 91 26.38 10.24 -6.68
CA ASN A 91 27.70 9.86 -6.16
C ASN A 91 28.73 9.47 -7.25
N GLN A 92 28.79 10.20 -8.35
CA GLN A 92 29.61 9.97 -9.54
C GLN A 92 31.03 10.54 -9.37
N PHE A 93 31.21 11.53 -8.48
CA PHE A 93 32.49 12.19 -8.23
C PHE A 93 32.83 12.14 -6.74
N GLY A 94 33.44 11.03 -6.31
CA GLY A 94 33.96 10.86 -4.97
C GLY A 94 33.07 9.98 -4.10
N ILE A 95 33.40 8.70 -4.09
CA ILE A 95 33.07 7.81 -2.99
C ILE A 95 33.85 8.34 -1.79
N THR A 96 33.32 9.33 -1.07
CA THR A 96 33.58 9.33 0.37
C THR A 96 32.92 8.04 0.85
N PRO A 97 33.67 7.04 1.34
CA PRO A 97 33.06 5.84 1.88
C PRO A 97 31.99 6.33 2.85
N ALA A 98 30.74 5.89 2.65
CA ALA A 98 29.67 6.21 3.57
C ALA A 98 30.23 5.95 4.97
N PRO A 99 30.22 6.95 5.88
CA PRO A 99 30.80 6.78 7.20
C PRO A 99 30.27 5.48 7.77
N ASN A 100 31.16 4.70 8.37
CA ASN A 100 31.00 3.27 8.68
C ASN A 100 29.79 2.96 9.59
N SER A 101 29.07 4.01 10.02
CA SER A 101 27.86 4.04 10.83
C SER A 101 26.56 4.24 10.04
N TRP A 102 26.57 4.37 8.70
CA TRP A 102 25.32 4.31 7.95
C TRP A 102 24.71 2.92 8.16
N PRO A 103 23.45 2.84 8.61
CA PRO A 103 22.83 1.55 8.84
C PRO A 103 22.87 0.78 7.52
N LEU A 104 23.44 -0.42 7.58
CA LEU A 104 23.69 -1.36 6.46
C LEU A 104 22.46 -1.62 5.57
N HIS A 105 21.30 -1.16 6.00
CA HIS A 105 19.98 -1.30 5.40
C HIS A 105 19.67 -0.29 4.28
N ILE A 106 20.39 0.84 4.16
CA ILE A 106 20.12 1.83 3.11
C ILE A 106 21.03 1.55 1.90
N ASP A 107 20.62 0.60 1.05
CA ASP A 107 21.20 0.42 -0.28
C ASP A 107 20.70 1.54 -1.20
N ASP A 108 21.62 2.23 -1.87
CA ASP A 108 21.29 3.28 -2.82
C ASP A 108 20.94 2.74 -4.21
N TYR A 109 20.96 1.41 -4.40
CA TYR A 109 20.68 0.68 -5.64
C TYR A 109 21.60 1.00 -6.82
N HIS A 110 22.46 2.01 -6.71
CA HIS A 110 23.27 2.54 -7.80
C HIS A 110 24.77 2.45 -7.56
N SER A 111 25.23 2.37 -6.30
CA SER A 111 26.65 2.23 -6.01
C SER A 111 27.17 0.83 -6.38
N PRO A 112 28.40 0.74 -6.90
CA PRO A 112 29.04 -0.54 -7.16
C PRO A 112 29.29 -1.27 -5.84
N VAL A 113 28.86 -2.53 -5.77
CA VAL A 113 29.00 -3.39 -4.60
C VAL A 113 29.71 -4.68 -4.98
N LYS A 114 30.44 -5.28 -4.02
CA LYS A 114 31.05 -6.60 -4.24
C LYS A 114 29.94 -7.64 -4.49
N PRO A 115 30.17 -8.68 -5.30
CA PRO A 115 29.13 -9.65 -5.65
C PRO A 115 28.46 -10.31 -4.42
N GLN A 116 29.26 -10.61 -3.39
CA GLN A 116 28.74 -11.17 -2.15
C GLN A 116 27.85 -10.19 -1.38
N GLU A 117 28.23 -8.90 -1.35
CA GLU A 117 27.41 -7.85 -0.74
C GLU A 117 26.14 -7.59 -1.54
N TYR A 118 26.20 -7.65 -2.87
CA TYR A 118 25.03 -7.54 -3.75
C TYR A 118 23.98 -8.61 -3.41
N LEU A 119 24.43 -9.86 -3.23
CA LEU A 119 23.56 -10.99 -2.87
C LEU A 119 22.83 -10.72 -1.54
N GLN A 120 23.54 -10.26 -0.53
CA GLN A 120 22.97 -10.00 0.80
C GLN A 120 22.06 -8.76 0.81
N LYS A 121 22.52 -7.66 0.22
CA LYS A 121 21.84 -6.36 0.28
C LYS A 121 20.60 -6.31 -0.61
N ARG A 122 20.64 -6.92 -1.80
CA ARG A 122 19.56 -6.81 -2.80
C ARG A 122 18.78 -8.09 -2.99
N VAL A 123 19.47 -9.18 -3.29
CA VAL A 123 18.82 -10.46 -3.64
C VAL A 123 18.09 -11.04 -2.44
N GLU A 124 18.75 -11.12 -1.28
CA GLU A 124 18.13 -11.67 -0.06
C GLU A 124 17.04 -10.75 0.49
N LEU A 125 17.23 -9.43 0.40
CA LEU A 125 16.22 -8.46 0.79
C LEU A 125 14.96 -8.59 -0.08
N MET A 126 15.10 -8.69 -1.41
CA MET A 126 13.95 -8.90 -2.31
C MET A 126 13.31 -10.28 -2.12
N LYS A 127 14.10 -11.32 -1.87
CA LYS A 127 13.57 -12.65 -1.58
C LYS A 127 12.72 -12.66 -0.31
N THR A 128 13.24 -12.16 0.80
CA THR A 128 12.51 -12.10 2.08
C THR A 128 11.26 -11.23 1.97
N PHE A 129 11.35 -10.13 1.21
CA PHE A 129 10.23 -9.26 0.88
C PHE A 129 9.09 -9.98 0.15
N TYR A 130 9.41 -10.84 -0.83
CA TYR A 130 8.42 -11.65 -1.53
C TYR A 130 7.87 -12.79 -0.64
N GLU A 131 8.75 -13.50 0.07
CA GLU A 131 8.36 -14.59 0.97
C GLU A 131 7.40 -14.14 2.08
N ALA A 132 7.62 -12.94 2.64
CA ALA A 132 6.74 -12.38 3.67
C ALA A 132 5.33 -12.07 3.16
N ARG A 133 5.17 -11.76 1.86
CA ARG A 133 3.88 -11.37 1.26
C ARG A 133 3.00 -12.54 0.83
N ILE A 134 3.61 -13.63 0.37
CA ILE A 134 2.88 -14.84 -0.07
C ILE A 134 1.81 -15.29 0.95
N PRO A 135 2.12 -15.49 2.26
CA PRO A 135 1.12 -15.96 3.21
C PRO A 135 0.04 -14.92 3.50
N TYR A 136 0.35 -13.62 3.39
CA TYR A 136 -0.63 -12.56 3.60
C TYR A 136 -1.72 -12.60 2.52
N TYR A 137 -1.34 -12.72 1.25
CA TYR A 137 -2.31 -12.86 0.16
C TYR A 137 -3.10 -14.16 0.25
N GLY A 138 -2.45 -15.26 0.65
CA GLY A 138 -3.11 -16.55 0.89
C GLY A 138 -4.23 -16.44 1.93
N ARG A 139 -3.93 -15.90 3.11
CA ARG A 139 -4.93 -15.70 4.18
C ARG A 139 -6.06 -14.78 3.76
N LEU A 140 -5.77 -13.69 3.04
CA LEU A 140 -6.83 -12.81 2.54
C LEU A 140 -7.77 -13.53 1.58
N ASN A 141 -7.24 -14.37 0.69
CA ASN A 141 -8.07 -15.16 -0.23
C ASN A 141 -8.99 -16.11 0.54
N GLU A 142 -8.49 -16.78 1.57
CA GLU A 142 -9.30 -17.64 2.45
C GLU A 142 -10.42 -16.87 3.14
N VAL A 143 -10.11 -15.67 3.66
CA VAL A 143 -11.11 -14.80 4.31
C VAL A 143 -12.25 -14.43 3.36
N PHE A 144 -11.97 -14.10 2.09
CA PHE A 144 -13.03 -13.81 1.11
C PHE A 144 -13.91 -15.03 0.84
N LYS A 145 -13.31 -16.21 0.65
CA LYS A 145 -14.05 -17.47 0.44
C LYS A 145 -14.98 -17.78 1.63
N ILE A 146 -14.45 -17.69 2.84
CA ILE A 146 -15.22 -17.89 4.08
C ILE A 146 -16.36 -16.87 4.17
N SER A 147 -16.11 -15.60 3.83
CA SER A 147 -17.13 -14.54 3.88
C SER A 147 -18.29 -14.85 2.94
N VAL A 148 -18.02 -15.29 1.71
CA VAL A 148 -19.06 -15.69 0.75
C VAL A 148 -19.86 -16.89 1.26
N LEU A 149 -19.20 -17.89 1.85
CA LEU A 149 -19.89 -19.05 2.45
C LEU A 149 -20.81 -18.64 3.61
N VAL A 150 -20.35 -17.77 4.50
CA VAL A 150 -21.15 -17.24 5.62
C VAL A 150 -22.35 -16.45 5.11
N LEU A 151 -22.18 -15.62 4.08
CA LEU A 151 -23.31 -14.91 3.44
C LEU A 151 -24.32 -15.89 2.84
N GLY A 152 -23.86 -16.97 2.22
CA GLY A 152 -24.73 -18.05 1.72
C GLY A 152 -25.57 -18.71 2.83
N LEU A 153 -24.95 -19.01 3.98
CA LEU A 153 -25.66 -19.56 5.14
C LEU A 153 -26.71 -18.58 5.69
N ILE A 154 -26.36 -17.29 5.81
CA ILE A 154 -27.30 -16.25 6.26
C ILE A 154 -28.49 -16.13 5.30
N ALA A 155 -28.23 -16.17 3.99
CA ALA A 155 -29.28 -16.15 2.98
C ALA A 155 -30.23 -17.34 3.11
N ALA A 156 -29.70 -18.55 3.36
CA ALA A 156 -30.51 -19.75 3.58
C ALA A 156 -31.40 -19.62 4.83
N ILE A 157 -30.87 -19.07 5.93
CA ILE A 157 -31.67 -18.81 7.15
C ILE A 157 -32.81 -17.82 6.85
N PHE A 158 -32.54 -16.72 6.16
CA PHE A 158 -33.59 -15.75 5.81
C PHE A 158 -34.65 -16.32 4.87
N ALA A 159 -34.26 -17.22 3.96
CA ALA A 159 -35.19 -17.92 3.10
C ALA A 159 -36.17 -18.79 3.92
N GLN A 160 -35.69 -19.47 4.96
CA GLN A 160 -36.54 -20.29 5.85
C GLN A 160 -37.63 -19.47 6.55
N TYR A 161 -37.33 -18.23 6.94
CA TYR A 161 -38.31 -17.31 7.55
C TYR A 161 -39.17 -16.54 6.54
N SER A 162 -39.11 -16.89 5.24
CA SER A 162 -39.84 -16.20 4.16
C SER A 162 -39.51 -14.69 4.05
N LEU A 163 -38.33 -14.27 4.49
CA LEU A 163 -37.87 -12.88 4.44
C LEU A 163 -37.19 -12.55 3.11
N VAL A 164 -37.95 -12.64 2.00
CA VAL A 164 -37.43 -12.57 0.63
C VAL A 164 -36.59 -11.31 0.35
N ALA A 165 -37.00 -10.14 0.87
CA ALA A 165 -36.26 -8.90 0.68
C ALA A 165 -34.82 -8.99 1.20
N PHE A 166 -34.60 -9.58 2.38
CA PHE A 166 -33.26 -9.71 2.95
C PHE A 166 -32.39 -10.71 2.19
N VAL A 167 -32.99 -11.77 1.64
CA VAL A 167 -32.27 -12.73 0.79
C VAL A 167 -31.64 -12.00 -0.40
N THR A 168 -32.41 -11.17 -1.10
CA THR A 168 -31.89 -10.42 -2.27
C THR A 168 -30.71 -9.50 -1.92
N ILE A 169 -30.77 -8.84 -0.76
CA ILE A 169 -29.68 -7.97 -0.28
C ILE A 169 -28.41 -8.79 0.00
N VAL A 170 -28.55 -9.91 0.70
CA VAL A 170 -27.41 -10.78 1.05
C VAL A 170 -26.79 -11.40 -0.20
N THR A 171 -27.60 -11.85 -1.15
CA THR A 171 -27.12 -12.36 -2.44
C THR A 171 -26.36 -11.28 -3.21
N GLY A 172 -26.89 -10.05 -3.28
CA GLY A 172 -26.19 -8.93 -3.93
C GLY A 172 -24.84 -8.61 -3.28
N LEU A 173 -24.76 -8.66 -1.94
CA LEU A 173 -23.49 -8.53 -1.22
C LEU A 173 -22.53 -9.68 -1.54
N ALA A 174 -23.00 -10.92 -1.56
CA ALA A 174 -22.18 -12.07 -1.92
C ALA A 174 -21.60 -11.92 -3.33
N SER A 175 -22.42 -11.53 -4.32
CA SER A 175 -21.95 -11.24 -5.68
C SER A 175 -20.92 -10.12 -5.73
N SER A 176 -21.12 -9.04 -4.96
CA SER A 176 -20.16 -7.94 -4.84
C SER A 176 -18.82 -8.39 -4.25
N PHE A 177 -18.84 -9.21 -3.20
CA PHE A 177 -17.62 -9.80 -2.60
C PHE A 177 -16.91 -10.75 -3.56
N THR A 178 -17.65 -11.60 -4.28
CA THR A 178 -17.09 -12.49 -5.31
C THR A 178 -16.41 -11.67 -6.40
N ALA A 179 -17.11 -10.69 -6.98
CA ALA A 179 -16.54 -9.81 -8.00
C ALA A 179 -15.29 -9.09 -7.48
N TRP A 180 -15.33 -8.52 -6.27
CA TRP A 180 -14.15 -7.89 -5.67
C TRP A 180 -12.98 -8.86 -5.49
N SER A 181 -13.26 -10.11 -5.12
CA SER A 181 -12.23 -11.14 -4.98
C SER A 181 -11.59 -11.48 -6.32
N GLU A 182 -12.37 -11.57 -7.39
CA GLU A 182 -11.90 -11.80 -8.77
C GLU A 182 -11.06 -10.62 -9.27
N PHE A 183 -11.54 -9.37 -9.08
CA PHE A 183 -10.80 -8.17 -9.47
C PHE A 183 -9.49 -7.97 -8.71
N SER A 184 -9.37 -8.52 -7.50
CA SER A 184 -8.17 -8.33 -6.69
C SER A 184 -6.94 -9.09 -7.17
N ASP A 185 -7.08 -9.95 -8.19
CA ASP A 185 -6.05 -10.74 -8.86
C ASP A 185 -4.98 -11.33 -7.90
N LYS A 186 -5.43 -11.78 -6.72
CA LYS A 186 -4.56 -12.24 -5.63
C LYS A 186 -3.82 -13.52 -6.02
N ALA A 187 -4.46 -14.39 -6.80
CA ALA A 187 -3.87 -15.65 -7.22
C ALA A 187 -2.66 -15.43 -8.14
N SER A 188 -2.81 -14.59 -9.16
CA SER A 188 -1.70 -14.16 -10.04
C SER A 188 -0.56 -13.52 -9.26
N LYS A 189 -0.86 -12.67 -8.26
CA LYS A 189 0.19 -12.07 -7.41
C LYS A 189 0.95 -13.11 -6.60
N ILE A 190 0.26 -14.10 -6.02
CA ILE A 190 0.90 -15.19 -5.27
C ILE A 190 1.80 -16.02 -6.18
N ASP A 191 1.31 -16.38 -7.37
CA ASP A 191 2.05 -17.21 -8.32
C ASP A 191 3.31 -16.50 -8.84
N ARG A 192 3.18 -15.22 -9.20
CA ARG A 192 4.31 -14.35 -9.57
C ARG A 192 5.38 -14.30 -8.49
N TYR A 193 5.01 -13.92 -7.26
CA TYR A 193 5.99 -13.85 -6.16
C TYR A 193 6.61 -15.22 -5.83
N SER A 194 5.84 -16.30 -5.92
CA SER A 194 6.37 -17.65 -5.72
C SER A 194 7.38 -18.03 -6.80
N SER A 195 7.09 -17.71 -8.07
CA SER A 195 7.99 -17.89 -9.20
C SER A 195 9.29 -17.08 -9.03
N ALA A 196 9.17 -15.79 -8.71
CA ALA A 196 10.32 -14.92 -8.44
C ALA A 196 11.20 -15.46 -7.29
N VAL A 197 10.59 -15.88 -6.16
CA VAL A 197 11.32 -16.48 -5.03
C VAL A 197 12.05 -17.76 -5.45
N CYS A 198 11.41 -18.63 -6.23
CA CYS A 198 12.04 -19.85 -6.74
C CYS A 198 13.23 -19.52 -7.65
N SER A 199 13.09 -18.52 -8.54
CA SER A 199 14.18 -18.05 -9.41
C SER A 199 15.33 -17.45 -8.62
N LEU A 200 15.05 -16.63 -7.60
CA LEU A 200 16.08 -16.07 -6.71
C LEU A 200 16.79 -17.17 -5.90
N LYS A 201 16.06 -18.18 -5.40
CA LYS A 201 16.67 -19.35 -4.73
C LYS A 201 17.56 -20.14 -5.67
N LYS A 202 17.13 -20.35 -6.92
CA LYS A 202 17.93 -21.01 -7.95
C LYS A 202 19.21 -20.23 -8.25
N LEU A 203 19.11 -18.91 -8.39
CA LEU A 203 20.25 -18.01 -8.57
C LEU A 203 21.23 -18.07 -7.39
N HIS A 204 20.69 -18.04 -6.16
CA HIS A 204 21.47 -18.18 -4.93
C HIS A 204 22.23 -19.51 -4.90
N THR A 205 21.56 -20.64 -5.15
CA THR A 205 22.20 -21.97 -5.21
C THR A 205 23.25 -22.04 -6.32
N LYS A 206 22.96 -21.49 -7.50
CA LYS A 206 23.91 -21.41 -8.63
C LYS A 206 25.16 -20.63 -8.24
N TRP A 207 25.02 -19.48 -7.58
CA TRP A 207 26.15 -18.69 -7.09
C TRP A 207 27.02 -19.45 -6.10
N HIS A 208 26.41 -20.14 -5.13
CA HIS A 208 27.14 -20.94 -4.13
C HIS A 208 27.80 -22.19 -4.69
N SER A 209 27.29 -22.73 -5.81
CA SER A 209 27.89 -23.87 -6.52
C SER A 209 29.18 -23.54 -7.27
N LEU A 210 29.46 -22.25 -7.49
CA LEU A 210 30.70 -21.82 -8.13
C LEU A 210 31.87 -21.90 -7.16
N ASP A 211 33.04 -22.30 -7.67
CA ASP A 211 34.28 -22.23 -6.93
C ASP A 211 34.71 -20.77 -6.67
N ASP A 212 35.49 -20.53 -5.61
CA ASP A 212 35.86 -19.19 -5.18
C ASP A 212 36.70 -18.43 -6.21
N VAL A 213 37.53 -19.15 -6.99
CA VAL A 213 38.27 -18.55 -8.13
C VAL A 213 37.29 -18.12 -9.22
N SER A 214 36.26 -18.93 -9.49
CA SER A 214 35.24 -18.63 -10.49
C SER A 214 34.33 -17.48 -10.07
N LYS A 215 34.01 -17.35 -8.78
CA LYS A 215 33.24 -16.22 -8.22
C LYS A 215 33.93 -14.88 -8.41
N GLN A 216 35.27 -14.85 -8.41
CA GLN A 216 36.05 -13.64 -8.68
C GLN A 216 36.09 -13.27 -10.17
N SER A 217 35.66 -14.17 -11.06
CA SER A 217 35.60 -13.87 -12.49
C SER A 217 34.54 -12.80 -12.81
N LYS A 218 34.88 -11.89 -13.73
CA LYS A 218 33.94 -10.88 -14.24
C LYS A 218 32.70 -11.52 -14.87
N GLY A 219 32.85 -12.70 -15.48
CA GLY A 219 31.76 -13.46 -16.07
C GLY A 219 30.73 -13.92 -15.03
N ALA A 220 31.18 -14.50 -13.92
CA ALA A 220 30.29 -14.92 -12.83
C ALA A 220 29.55 -13.74 -12.21
N THR A 221 30.27 -12.63 -11.95
CA THR A 221 29.67 -11.41 -11.41
C THR A 221 28.61 -10.85 -12.37
N ARG A 222 28.91 -10.77 -13.67
CA ARG A 222 27.95 -10.31 -14.68
C ARG A 222 26.72 -11.20 -14.75
N MET A 223 26.90 -12.52 -14.71
CA MET A 223 25.80 -13.49 -14.72
C MET A 223 24.88 -13.29 -13.51
N LEU A 224 25.46 -13.14 -12.30
CA LEU A 224 24.70 -12.89 -11.07
C LEU A 224 23.83 -11.64 -11.19
N VAL A 225 24.43 -10.51 -11.58
CA VAL A 225 23.72 -9.23 -11.69
C VAL A 225 22.66 -9.29 -12.80
N MET A 226 23.00 -9.80 -13.99
CA MET A 226 22.06 -9.88 -15.11
C MET A 226 20.85 -10.78 -14.78
N GLU A 227 21.06 -11.94 -14.15
CA GLU A 227 19.97 -12.84 -13.78
C GLU A 227 19.11 -12.25 -12.65
N ALA A 228 19.71 -11.59 -11.65
CA ALA A 228 18.96 -10.94 -10.59
C ALA A 228 18.10 -9.78 -11.12
N GLU A 229 18.70 -8.86 -11.88
CA GLU A 229 18.00 -7.70 -12.44
C GLU A 229 16.94 -8.12 -13.47
N ALA A 230 17.14 -9.23 -14.20
CA ALA A 230 16.12 -9.81 -15.06
C ALA A 230 14.88 -10.23 -14.25
N ILE A 231 15.07 -10.93 -13.12
CA ILE A 231 13.95 -11.34 -12.24
C ILE A 231 13.25 -10.10 -11.66
N PHE A 232 14.01 -9.07 -11.24
CA PHE A 232 13.42 -7.85 -10.68
C PHE A 232 12.64 -7.04 -11.72
N SER A 233 13.19 -6.90 -12.91
CA SER A 233 12.54 -6.16 -14.00
C SER A 233 11.29 -6.88 -14.50
N GLU A 234 11.27 -8.21 -14.53
CA GLU A 234 10.07 -9.00 -14.85
C GLU A 234 8.94 -8.71 -13.86
N GLU A 235 9.23 -8.69 -12.56
CA GLU A 235 8.24 -8.34 -11.54
C GLU A 235 7.75 -6.89 -11.67
N GLN A 236 8.66 -5.93 -11.84
CA GLN A 236 8.31 -4.53 -12.03
C GLN A 236 7.45 -4.31 -13.28
N HIS A 237 7.80 -4.98 -14.38
CA HIS A 237 7.02 -4.92 -15.62
C HIS A 237 5.63 -5.52 -15.43
N SER A 238 5.53 -6.61 -14.67
CA SER A 238 4.26 -7.24 -14.31
C SER A 238 3.36 -6.33 -13.47
N TRP A 239 3.94 -5.46 -12.65
CA TRP A 239 3.17 -4.47 -11.89
C TRP A 239 2.75 -3.30 -12.77
N ALA A 240 3.64 -2.81 -13.63
CA ALA A 240 3.36 -1.74 -14.56
C ALA A 240 2.22 -2.10 -15.52
N SER A 241 2.23 -3.32 -16.06
CA SER A 241 1.15 -3.83 -16.93
C SER A 241 -0.19 -3.98 -16.21
N SER A 242 -0.16 -4.32 -14.91
CA SER A 242 -1.39 -4.39 -14.09
C SER A 242 -1.96 -3.00 -13.77
N MET A 243 -1.14 -1.94 -13.80
CA MET A 243 -1.55 -0.58 -13.46
C MET A 243 -2.12 0.19 -14.66
N PHE A 244 -1.63 -0.08 -15.87
CA PHE A 244 -1.92 0.74 -17.05
C PHE A 244 -3.28 0.46 -17.73
N VAL A 245 -4.09 -0.47 -17.21
CA VAL A 245 -5.41 -0.83 -17.81
C VAL A 245 -6.50 0.26 -17.62
N LEU A 246 -6.13 1.45 -17.16
CA LEU A 246 -7.02 2.61 -17.06
C LEU A 246 -6.65 3.69 -18.07
N GLU A 247 -6.35 3.32 -19.31
CA GLU A 247 -6.39 4.33 -20.38
C GLU A 247 -7.87 4.63 -20.65
N PRO A 248 -8.35 5.86 -20.34
CA PRO A 248 -9.69 6.23 -20.73
C PRO A 248 -9.76 6.09 -22.25
N GLU A 249 -10.69 5.27 -22.73
CA GLU A 249 -11.08 5.22 -24.13
C GLU A 249 -11.11 6.67 -24.63
N PRO A 250 -10.28 7.04 -25.63
CA PRO A 250 -10.20 8.41 -26.07
C PRO A 250 -11.62 8.79 -26.44
N ALA A 251 -12.22 9.70 -25.69
CA ALA A 251 -13.55 10.19 -26.00
C ALA A 251 -13.49 10.54 -27.48
N VAL A 252 -14.29 9.85 -28.29
CA VAL A 252 -14.45 10.18 -29.70
C VAL A 252 -15.06 11.57 -29.68
N ILE A 253 -14.18 12.58 -29.70
CA ILE A 253 -14.57 13.97 -29.87
C ILE A 253 -14.93 14.02 -31.35
N ASP A 254 -16.21 13.83 -31.64
CA ASP A 254 -16.75 14.12 -32.94
C ASP A 254 -16.31 15.55 -33.29
N ALA A 255 -15.71 15.71 -34.47
CA ALA A 255 -15.11 16.96 -34.92
C ALA A 255 -16.12 18.13 -35.01
N ASP A 256 -17.41 17.83 -34.85
CA ASP A 256 -18.53 18.74 -35.06
C ASP A 256 -19.03 19.39 -33.75
N GLY A 257 -18.55 18.97 -32.58
CA GLY A 257 -18.65 19.76 -31.35
C GLY A 257 -20.05 19.94 -30.73
N ASP A 258 -21.03 19.09 -31.04
CA ASP A 258 -22.39 19.26 -30.53
C ASP A 258 -23.15 17.97 -30.16
N GLY A 259 -22.49 16.98 -29.55
CA GLY A 259 -23.26 15.94 -28.87
C GLY A 259 -22.45 14.75 -28.40
N VAL A 260 -22.41 14.52 -27.09
CA VAL A 260 -22.01 13.21 -26.56
C VAL A 260 -23.15 12.24 -26.85
N ILE A 261 -23.15 11.62 -28.03
CA ILE A 261 -24.11 10.55 -28.35
C ILE A 261 -23.68 9.32 -27.55
N SER A 262 -24.53 8.91 -26.62
CA SER A 262 -24.35 7.66 -25.89
C SER A 262 -24.27 6.49 -26.87
N GLU A 263 -23.28 5.60 -26.73
CA GLU A 263 -23.08 4.43 -27.60
C GLU A 263 -24.36 3.56 -27.74
N ALA A 264 -25.26 3.65 -26.75
CA ALA A 264 -26.56 3.01 -26.78
C ALA A 264 -27.52 3.59 -27.84
N GLU A 265 -27.48 4.90 -28.11
CA GLU A 265 -28.28 5.55 -29.16
C GLU A 265 -27.74 5.24 -30.56
N ALA A 266 -26.41 5.18 -30.72
CA ALA A 266 -25.78 4.80 -31.99
C ALA A 266 -26.16 3.36 -32.41
N ARG A 267 -26.22 2.42 -31.46
CA ARG A 267 -26.65 1.03 -31.74
C ARG A 267 -28.15 0.89 -31.99
N ALA A 268 -28.97 1.78 -31.44
CA ALA A 268 -30.40 1.80 -31.70
C ALA A 268 -30.75 2.32 -33.10
N ALA A 269 -29.96 3.26 -33.64
CA ALA A 269 -30.15 3.82 -34.98
C ALA A 269 -29.72 2.89 -36.13
N ALA A 270 -28.93 1.86 -35.84
CA ALA A 270 -28.43 0.90 -36.83
C ALA A 270 -29.38 -0.31 -37.07
N LYS A 271 -30.55 -0.35 -36.43
CA LYS A 271 -31.60 -1.35 -36.63
C LYS A 271 -32.83 -0.72 -37.27
#